data_AF-A0A928WA71-F1
#
_entry.id   AF-A0A928WA71-F1
#
_cell.length_a   1.000
_cell.length_b   1.000
_cell.length_c   1.000
_cell.angle_alpha   90.00
_cell.angle_beta   90.00
_cell.angle_gamma   90.00
#
_symmetry.space_group_name_H-M   'P 1'
#
loop_
_entity.id
_entity.type
_entity.pdbx_description
1 polymer ?
#
loop_
_entity_poly.entity_id
_entity_poly.type
_entity_poly.pdbx_seq_one_letter_code
_entity_poly.pdbx_strand_id
1 'polypeptide(L)'
;MKDHLKITLLSALAGILLFNDGYGQSATEVGTDLTNRYAQVLNLSVPNSMLIDGREMWMMPLPRNFDLDDYKSGIEEVSNDLGVSIISDWRNQDGMDIYGLDYEGFRYALIYMPENNLIAAAIELIDSQPSASSTPSGQWETVYRFTGSGMKNTAPFTVNSNEWKVVYRSVASSSLMGGAGHILQIYLLRPGQEMFEGDIVANEVNKTTISGESYVYKSGRFYFNSNSANGNWEIEVQVQQ
;
A
#
# COMPACT_ATOMS: atom_id res chain seq x y z
N MET A 1 11.39 -18.77 9.55
CA MET A 1 10.07 -18.19 9.88
C MET A 1 9.29 -17.80 8.61
N LYS A 2 9.86 -16.98 7.71
CA LYS A 2 9.24 -16.62 6.42
C LYS A 2 8.84 -17.82 5.53
N ASP A 3 9.63 -18.88 5.51
CA ASP A 3 9.31 -20.07 4.68
C ASP A 3 8.19 -20.93 5.27
N HIS A 4 8.06 -20.97 6.60
CA HIS A 4 7.02 -21.76 7.27
C HIS A 4 5.63 -21.13 7.05
N LEU A 5 5.55 -19.79 7.08
CA LEU A 5 4.32 -19.03 6.85
C LEU A 5 3.84 -19.13 5.39
N LYS A 6 4.76 -19.08 4.42
CA LYS A 6 4.46 -19.30 3.00
C LYS A 6 3.84 -20.68 2.76
N ILE A 7 4.35 -21.70 3.44
CA ILE A 7 3.86 -23.07 3.30
C ILE A 7 2.47 -23.21 3.92
N THR A 8 2.23 -22.67 5.12
CA THR A 8 0.90 -22.70 5.76
C THR A 8 -0.17 -22.01 4.90
N LEU A 9 0.14 -20.86 4.29
CA LEU A 9 -0.81 -20.15 3.43
C LEU A 9 -1.06 -20.87 2.09
N LEU A 10 -0.02 -21.44 1.48
CA LEU A 10 -0.17 -22.27 0.28
C LEU A 10 -0.96 -23.55 0.57
N SER A 11 -0.80 -24.13 1.77
CA SER A 11 -1.60 -25.27 2.23
C SER A 11 -3.05 -24.89 2.50
N ALA A 12 -3.32 -23.71 3.06
CA ALA A 12 -4.68 -23.18 3.23
C ALA A 12 -5.35 -22.88 1.89
N LEU A 13 -4.65 -22.23 0.96
CA LEU A 13 -5.13 -21.97 -0.41
C LEU A 13 -5.36 -23.26 -1.20
N ALA A 14 -4.47 -24.25 -1.07
CA ALA A 14 -4.63 -25.57 -1.67
C ALA A 14 -5.80 -26.33 -1.03
N GLY A 15 -6.00 -26.22 0.29
CA GLY A 15 -7.15 -26.78 1.00
C GLY A 15 -8.47 -26.22 0.48
N ILE A 16 -8.59 -24.88 0.37
CA ILE A 16 -9.79 -24.20 -0.15
C ILE A 16 -10.08 -24.62 -1.61
N LEU A 17 -9.05 -24.82 -2.44
CA LEU A 17 -9.24 -25.31 -3.82
C LEU A 17 -9.68 -26.79 -3.89
N LEU A 18 -9.41 -27.60 -2.87
CA LEU A 18 -9.74 -29.03 -2.82
C LEU A 18 -11.13 -29.34 -2.22
N PHE A 19 -11.77 -28.39 -1.53
CA PHE A 19 -13.15 -28.54 -1.05
C PHE A 19 -14.18 -28.61 -2.18
N ASN A 20 -13.84 -28.15 -3.39
CA ASN A 20 -14.74 -28.15 -4.54
C ASN A 20 -14.89 -29.52 -5.25
N ASP A 21 -14.16 -30.55 -4.82
CA ASP A 21 -14.22 -31.92 -5.39
C ASP A 21 -14.95 -32.96 -4.50
N GLY A 22 -15.65 -32.53 -3.44
CA GLY A 22 -16.62 -33.38 -2.75
C GLY A 22 -16.05 -34.48 -1.82
N TYR A 23 -14.83 -34.33 -1.33
CA TYR A 23 -14.26 -35.23 -0.31
C TYR A 23 -14.02 -34.50 1.01
N GLY A 24 -14.97 -34.64 1.95
CA GLY A 24 -14.84 -34.12 3.30
C GLY A 24 -13.87 -34.95 4.16
N GLN A 25 -12.70 -34.39 4.47
CA GLN A 25 -11.90 -34.73 5.66
C GLN A 25 -11.16 -33.48 6.18
N SER A 26 -11.08 -33.35 7.51
CA SER A 26 -10.60 -32.18 8.26
C SER A 26 -9.10 -31.92 8.13
N ALA A 27 -8.73 -30.65 7.98
CA ALA A 27 -7.36 -30.16 7.89
C ALA A 27 -6.68 -30.11 9.28
N THR A 28 -5.69 -30.96 9.55
CA THR A 28 -4.77 -30.68 10.68
C THR A 28 -3.37 -31.31 10.64
N GLU A 29 -2.95 -32.01 9.60
CA GLU A 29 -1.55 -32.50 9.54
C GLU A 29 -0.97 -32.40 8.14
N VAL A 30 0.34 -32.14 8.06
CA VAL A 30 1.22 -32.19 6.88
C VAL A 30 1.49 -30.81 6.22
N GLY A 31 2.65 -30.21 6.50
CA GLY A 31 3.02 -28.87 6.00
C GLY A 31 4.40 -28.83 5.36
N THR A 32 4.78 -29.85 4.58
CA THR A 32 5.99 -29.81 3.71
C THR A 32 6.03 -30.99 2.71
N ASP A 33 5.50 -32.16 3.08
CA ASP A 33 5.37 -33.33 2.19
C ASP A 33 4.18 -33.17 1.21
N LEU A 34 3.14 -32.42 1.60
CA LEU A 34 1.92 -32.18 0.82
C LEU A 34 2.17 -31.37 -0.45
N THR A 35 2.90 -30.25 -0.37
CA THR A 35 3.14 -29.37 -1.54
C THR A 35 3.90 -30.09 -2.65
N ASN A 36 4.90 -30.90 -2.30
CA ASN A 36 5.72 -31.63 -3.27
C ASN A 36 5.03 -32.91 -3.79
N ARG A 37 4.32 -33.66 -2.94
CA ARG A 37 3.55 -34.84 -3.37
C ARG A 37 2.37 -34.45 -4.25
N TYR A 38 1.68 -33.35 -3.97
CA TYR A 38 0.46 -32.99 -4.72
C TYR A 38 0.73 -32.21 -6.00
N ALA A 39 1.83 -31.43 -6.08
CA ALA A 39 2.31 -30.92 -7.36
C ALA A 39 2.64 -32.05 -8.36
N GLN A 40 3.14 -33.19 -7.87
CA GLN A 40 3.38 -34.39 -8.70
C GLN A 40 2.10 -35.16 -9.03
N VAL A 41 1.13 -35.27 -8.11
CA VAL A 41 -0.14 -36.00 -8.32
C VAL A 41 -1.08 -35.25 -9.28
N LEU A 42 -1.10 -33.92 -9.26
CA LEU A 42 -2.01 -33.10 -10.08
C LEU A 42 -1.41 -32.65 -11.42
N ASN A 43 -0.14 -32.97 -11.69
CA ASN A 43 0.59 -32.55 -12.90
C ASN A 43 0.47 -31.03 -13.19
N LEU A 44 0.35 -30.23 -12.13
CA LEU A 44 0.25 -28.77 -12.25
C LEU A 44 1.65 -28.21 -12.49
N SER A 45 1.80 -27.46 -13.58
CA SER A 45 3.00 -26.67 -13.81
C SER A 45 3.16 -25.65 -12.67
N VAL A 46 4.40 -25.50 -12.19
CA VAL A 46 4.81 -24.53 -11.17
C VAL A 46 4.09 -23.19 -11.39
N PRO A 47 3.53 -22.54 -10.36
CA PRO A 47 2.80 -21.29 -10.53
C PRO A 47 3.65 -20.26 -11.26
N ASN A 48 3.07 -19.60 -12.26
CA ASN A 48 3.70 -18.46 -12.90
C ASN A 48 3.73 -17.33 -11.87
N SER A 49 4.91 -16.78 -11.60
CA SER A 49 5.02 -15.51 -10.89
C SER A 49 5.13 -14.35 -11.88
N MET A 50 4.49 -13.23 -11.55
CA MET A 50 4.55 -11.98 -12.32
C MET A 50 4.86 -10.83 -11.38
N LEU A 51 5.69 -9.88 -11.82
CA LEU A 51 5.92 -8.64 -11.08
C LEU A 51 4.90 -7.58 -11.53
N ILE A 52 4.10 -7.07 -10.58
CA ILE A 52 3.23 -5.91 -10.79
C ILE A 52 3.67 -4.81 -9.81
N ASP A 53 4.04 -3.64 -10.33
CA ASP A 53 4.57 -2.52 -9.54
C ASP A 53 5.71 -2.89 -8.58
N GLY A 54 6.60 -3.78 -9.02
CA GLY A 54 7.74 -4.28 -8.23
C GLY A 54 7.38 -5.32 -7.17
N ARG A 55 6.12 -5.78 -7.11
CA ARG A 55 5.64 -6.81 -6.18
C ARG A 55 5.47 -8.13 -6.91
N GLU A 56 6.00 -9.21 -6.34
CA GLU A 56 5.83 -10.56 -6.88
C GLU A 56 4.43 -11.09 -6.56
N MET A 57 3.66 -11.37 -7.60
CA MET A 57 2.36 -12.03 -7.51
C MET A 57 2.45 -13.44 -8.02
N TRP A 58 1.76 -14.36 -7.35
CA TRP A 58 1.65 -15.74 -7.76
C TRP A 58 0.27 -15.98 -8.34
N MET A 59 0.24 -16.53 -9.55
CA MET A 59 -0.99 -16.77 -10.30
C MET A 59 -1.26 -18.26 -10.42
N MET A 60 -2.50 -18.67 -10.14
CA MET A 60 -2.94 -20.06 -10.27
C MET A 60 -4.16 -20.13 -11.20
N PRO A 61 -4.14 -21.03 -12.21
CA PRO A 61 -5.32 -21.30 -13.02
C PRO A 61 -6.40 -21.96 -12.18
N LEU A 62 -7.65 -21.56 -12.37
CA LEU A 62 -8.78 -22.16 -11.67
C LEU A 62 -9.30 -23.40 -12.40
N PRO A 63 -9.86 -24.38 -11.67
CA PRO A 63 -10.57 -25.49 -12.28
C PRO A 63 -11.76 -25.00 -13.10
N ARG A 64 -12.19 -25.77 -14.11
CA ARG A 64 -13.30 -25.39 -15.00
C ARG A 64 -14.65 -25.21 -14.31
N ASN A 65 -14.81 -25.81 -13.13
CA ASN A 65 -16.05 -25.79 -12.34
C ASN A 65 -15.88 -24.92 -11.09
N PHE A 66 -15.01 -23.91 -11.13
CA PHE A 66 -14.82 -23.02 -10.00
C PHE A 66 -16.11 -22.23 -9.68
N ASP A 67 -16.61 -22.42 -8.47
CA ASP A 67 -17.72 -21.63 -7.90
C ASP A 67 -17.15 -20.59 -6.91
N LEU A 68 -17.46 -19.32 -7.17
CA LEU A 68 -16.97 -18.21 -6.36
C LEU A 68 -17.63 -18.19 -4.98
N ASP A 69 -18.89 -18.61 -4.84
CA ASP A 69 -19.60 -18.57 -3.57
C ASP A 69 -19.12 -19.68 -2.62
N ASP A 70 -18.81 -20.86 -3.16
CA ASP A 70 -18.14 -21.93 -2.41
C ASP A 70 -16.75 -21.49 -1.93
N TYR A 71 -16.01 -20.77 -2.79
CA TYR A 71 -14.71 -20.23 -2.45
C TYR A 71 -14.77 -19.16 -1.34
N LYS A 72 -15.74 -18.23 -1.40
CA LYS A 72 -15.98 -17.23 -0.35
C LYS A 72 -16.31 -17.91 0.98
N SER A 73 -17.20 -18.91 0.95
CA SER A 73 -17.58 -19.69 2.13
C SER A 73 -16.37 -20.38 2.75
N GLY A 74 -15.48 -20.96 1.94
CA GLY A 74 -14.23 -21.54 2.41
C GLY A 74 -13.25 -20.53 3.02
N ILE A 75 -13.15 -19.32 2.46
CA ILE A 75 -12.34 -18.23 3.06
C ILE A 75 -12.91 -17.82 4.42
N GLU A 76 -14.23 -17.67 4.54
CA GLU A 76 -14.88 -17.33 5.81
C GLU A 76 -14.65 -18.40 6.88
N GLU A 77 -14.77 -19.68 6.53
CA GLU A 77 -14.49 -20.81 7.42
C GLU A 77 -13.04 -20.78 7.92
N VAL A 78 -12.08 -20.66 7.00
CA VAL A 78 -10.64 -20.57 7.35
C VAL A 78 -10.35 -19.32 8.18
N SER A 79 -10.97 -18.19 7.86
CA SER A 79 -10.82 -16.95 8.62
C SER A 79 -11.30 -17.13 10.06
N ASN A 80 -12.45 -17.78 10.25
CA ASN A 80 -13.02 -18.07 11.57
C ASN A 80 -12.12 -19.04 12.36
N ASP A 81 -11.65 -20.11 11.74
CA ASP A 81 -10.76 -21.10 12.37
C ASP A 81 -9.42 -20.50 12.80
N LEU A 82 -8.89 -19.56 12.00
CA LEU A 82 -7.63 -18.86 12.28
C LEU A 82 -7.81 -17.63 13.19
N GLY A 83 -9.05 -17.26 13.55
CA GLY A 83 -9.34 -16.02 14.28
C GLY A 83 -8.93 -14.75 13.53
N VAL A 84 -8.87 -14.83 12.20
CA VAL A 84 -8.57 -13.72 11.28
C VAL A 84 -9.85 -12.96 10.99
N SER A 85 -9.76 -11.65 10.85
CA SER A 85 -10.87 -10.83 10.34
C SER A 85 -10.68 -10.59 8.84
N ILE A 86 -11.72 -10.83 8.04
CA ILE A 86 -11.78 -10.37 6.65
C ILE A 86 -11.99 -8.86 6.68
N ILE A 87 -11.07 -8.11 6.09
CA ILE A 87 -10.96 -6.66 6.33
C ILE A 87 -11.76 -5.87 5.32
N SER A 88 -12.04 -6.46 4.16
CA SER A 88 -12.86 -5.81 3.14
C SER A 88 -13.14 -6.72 1.95
N ASP A 89 -14.40 -6.72 1.51
CA ASP A 89 -14.83 -7.06 0.15
C ASP A 89 -14.75 -5.78 -0.69
N TRP A 90 -13.68 -5.60 -1.46
CA TRP A 90 -13.64 -4.53 -2.46
C TRP A 90 -14.07 -5.09 -3.80
N ARG A 91 -15.16 -4.55 -4.35
CA ARG A 91 -15.43 -4.63 -5.78
C ARG A 91 -14.89 -3.37 -6.44
N ASN A 92 -13.89 -3.49 -7.30
CA ASN A 92 -13.40 -2.32 -8.05
C ASN A 92 -14.39 -1.94 -9.18
N GLN A 93 -14.17 -0.81 -9.87
CA GLN A 93 -15.05 -0.33 -10.95
C GLN A 93 -15.11 -1.29 -12.15
N ASP A 94 -14.16 -2.22 -12.26
CA ASP A 94 -14.08 -3.23 -13.33
C ASP A 94 -14.74 -4.56 -12.92
N GLY A 95 -15.39 -4.63 -11.74
CA GLY A 95 -16.05 -5.83 -11.25
C GLY A 95 -15.10 -6.89 -10.66
N MET A 96 -13.85 -6.54 -10.36
CA MET A 96 -12.92 -7.44 -9.65
C MET A 96 -13.25 -7.46 -8.16
N ASP A 97 -13.41 -8.66 -7.61
CA ASP A 97 -13.59 -8.88 -6.17
C ASP A 97 -12.20 -9.11 -5.53
N ILE A 98 -11.86 -8.28 -4.53
CA ILE A 98 -10.59 -8.33 -3.78
C ILE A 98 -10.90 -8.61 -2.31
N TYR A 99 -10.29 -9.66 -1.77
CA TYR A 99 -10.42 -10.08 -0.38
C TYR A 99 -9.14 -9.77 0.39
N GLY A 100 -9.26 -8.92 1.42
CA GLY A 100 -8.17 -8.56 2.32
C GLY A 100 -8.18 -9.37 3.60
N LEU A 101 -7.04 -9.95 3.99
CA LEU A 101 -6.84 -10.59 5.31
C LEU A 101 -5.64 -9.93 6.02
N ASP A 102 -5.78 -9.55 7.30
CA ASP A 102 -4.61 -9.25 8.16
C ASP A 102 -4.38 -10.42 9.12
N TYR A 103 -3.17 -10.96 9.10
CA TYR A 103 -2.76 -11.97 10.06
C TYR A 103 -1.29 -11.76 10.45
N GLU A 104 -1.01 -11.73 11.75
CA GLU A 104 0.35 -11.62 12.30
C GLU A 104 1.21 -10.49 11.71
N GLY A 105 0.60 -9.35 11.36
CA GLY A 105 1.32 -8.22 10.76
C GLY A 105 1.60 -8.36 9.27
N PHE A 106 0.90 -9.24 8.56
CA PHE A 106 0.91 -9.33 7.10
C PHE A 106 -0.44 -8.96 6.53
N ARG A 107 -0.43 -8.29 5.38
CA ARG A 107 -1.62 -8.00 4.56
C ARG A 107 -1.64 -8.94 3.37
N TYR A 108 -2.72 -9.69 3.24
CA TYR A 108 -2.95 -10.58 2.11
C TYR A 108 -4.08 -10.02 1.27
N ALA A 109 -3.90 -10.00 -0.05
CA ALA A 109 -4.96 -9.70 -0.99
C ALA A 109 -5.14 -10.89 -1.93
N LEU A 110 -6.37 -11.41 -2.00
CA LEU A 110 -6.80 -12.36 -3.02
C LEU A 110 -7.61 -11.60 -4.05
N ILE A 111 -7.21 -11.70 -5.32
CA ILE A 111 -7.84 -11.01 -6.44
C ILE A 111 -8.42 -12.07 -7.36
N TYR A 112 -9.74 -12.06 -7.51
CA TYR A 112 -10.42 -12.91 -8.49
C TYR A 112 -10.63 -12.16 -9.81
N MET A 113 -10.16 -12.74 -10.90
CA MET A 113 -10.27 -12.20 -12.25
C MET A 113 -11.18 -13.10 -13.10
N PRO A 114 -12.50 -12.83 -13.16
CA PRO A 114 -13.46 -13.72 -13.82
C PRO A 114 -13.21 -13.87 -15.32
N GLU A 115 -12.75 -12.80 -15.99
CA GLU A 115 -12.51 -12.80 -17.44
C GLU A 115 -11.40 -13.79 -17.86
N ASN A 116 -10.47 -14.07 -16.95
CA ASN A 116 -9.32 -14.93 -17.22
C ASN A 116 -9.41 -16.29 -16.52
N ASN A 117 -10.44 -16.52 -15.69
CA ASN A 117 -10.54 -17.68 -14.80
C ASN A 117 -9.28 -17.87 -13.93
N LEU A 118 -8.83 -16.78 -13.31
CA LEU A 118 -7.59 -16.73 -12.52
C LEU A 118 -7.85 -16.17 -11.12
N ILE A 119 -7.15 -16.73 -10.13
CA ILE A 119 -6.95 -16.09 -8.82
C ILE A 119 -5.48 -15.69 -8.70
N ALA A 120 -5.25 -14.46 -8.27
CA ALA A 120 -3.95 -13.98 -7.86
C ALA A 120 -3.93 -13.77 -6.35
N ALA A 121 -2.84 -14.18 -5.71
CA ALA A 121 -2.57 -13.87 -4.31
C ALA A 121 -1.37 -12.92 -4.23
N ALA A 122 -1.54 -11.79 -3.56
CA ALA A 122 -0.47 -10.87 -3.22
C ALA A 122 -0.26 -10.90 -1.70
N ILE A 123 1.01 -11.01 -1.28
CA ILE A 123 1.42 -10.90 0.11
C ILE A 123 2.20 -9.60 0.23
N GLU A 124 1.64 -8.64 0.95
CA GLU A 124 2.39 -7.47 1.38
C GLU A 124 2.97 -7.76 2.77
N LEU A 125 4.31 -7.85 2.84
CA LEU A 125 5.00 -7.65 4.09
C LEU A 125 4.65 -6.24 4.54
N ILE A 126 3.79 -6.13 5.55
CA ILE A 126 3.78 -4.92 6.34
C ILE A 126 5.12 -5.01 7.06
N ASP A 127 6.11 -4.28 6.54
CA ASP A 127 7.28 -3.99 7.35
C ASP A 127 6.67 -3.37 8.60
N SER A 128 6.80 -4.08 9.72
CA SER A 128 6.23 -3.66 10.99
C SER A 128 6.98 -2.39 11.36
N GLN A 129 6.54 -1.29 10.76
CA GLN A 129 7.02 0.04 11.02
C GLN A 129 6.84 0.15 12.53
N PRO A 130 7.95 0.30 13.29
CA PRO A 130 7.89 0.25 14.74
C PRO A 130 6.73 1.13 15.15
N SER A 131 5.73 0.55 15.84
CA SER A 131 4.58 1.30 16.36
C SER A 131 5.18 2.54 16.98
N ALA A 132 4.95 3.69 16.35
CA ALA A 132 5.59 4.93 16.73
C ALA A 132 5.34 5.05 18.22
N SER A 133 6.42 4.93 19.02
CA SER A 133 6.35 5.18 20.44
C SER A 133 5.66 6.52 20.54
N SER A 134 4.51 6.59 21.23
CA SER A 134 3.70 7.79 21.31
C SER A 134 4.55 8.90 21.92
N THR A 135 5.27 9.63 21.07
CA THR A 135 6.07 10.79 21.44
C THR A 135 5.09 11.72 22.12
N PRO A 136 5.41 12.23 23.32
CA PRO A 136 4.53 13.11 24.05
C PRO A 136 4.01 14.17 23.09
N SER A 137 2.68 14.31 23.03
CA SER A 137 1.97 15.22 22.12
C SER A 137 2.30 16.67 22.46
N GLY A 138 3.53 17.09 22.16
CA GLY A 138 3.89 18.49 22.12
C GLY A 138 3.02 19.15 21.07
N GLN A 139 2.51 20.33 21.38
CA GLN A 139 1.74 21.10 20.42
C GLN A 139 2.70 21.50 19.29
N TRP A 140 2.32 21.19 18.06
CA TRP A 140 3.02 21.64 16.86
C TRP A 140 2.67 23.11 16.63
N GLU A 141 3.67 23.98 16.52
CA GLU A 141 3.50 25.41 16.24
C GLU A 141 3.99 25.75 14.84
N THR A 142 3.15 26.43 14.05
CA THR A 142 3.54 26.96 12.74
C THR A 142 4.49 28.15 12.90
N VAL A 143 5.74 27.97 12.49
CA VAL A 143 6.79 29.00 12.54
C VAL A 143 7.01 29.70 11.18
N TYR A 144 6.63 29.04 10.08
CA TYR A 144 6.62 29.66 8.76
C TYR A 144 5.39 29.22 7.97
N ARG A 145 4.84 30.15 7.17
CA ARG A 145 3.77 29.88 6.22
C ARG A 145 4.11 30.51 4.87
N PHE A 146 3.93 29.74 3.80
CA PHE A 146 4.18 30.16 2.43
C PHE A 146 2.97 29.82 1.58
N THR A 147 2.65 30.69 0.61
CA THR A 147 1.59 30.46 -0.36
C THR A 147 2.07 30.83 -1.75
N GLY A 148 1.58 30.13 -2.76
CA GLY A 148 1.93 30.43 -4.14
C GLY A 148 1.16 29.63 -5.16
N SER A 149 1.62 29.67 -6.40
CA SER A 149 1.06 28.93 -7.53
C SER A 149 2.16 28.65 -8.55
N GLY A 150 1.96 27.62 -9.38
CA GLY A 150 2.94 27.24 -10.38
C GLY A 150 4.26 26.76 -9.76
N MET A 151 5.35 26.97 -10.50
CA MET A 151 6.71 26.65 -10.05
C MET A 151 7.38 27.87 -9.41
N LYS A 152 7.69 27.82 -8.12
CA LYS A 152 8.34 28.92 -7.38
C LYS A 152 9.22 28.43 -6.23
N ASN A 153 10.21 29.25 -5.90
CA ASN A 153 10.97 29.13 -4.66
C ASN A 153 10.33 29.95 -3.55
N THR A 154 10.37 29.46 -2.31
CA THR A 154 10.07 30.27 -1.12
C THR A 154 11.26 31.15 -0.74
N ALA A 155 11.04 32.12 0.13
CA ALA A 155 12.14 32.75 0.84
C ALA A 155 12.88 31.70 1.70
N PRO A 156 14.21 31.80 1.85
CA PRO A 156 14.93 30.94 2.78
C PRO A 156 14.50 31.15 4.23
N PHE A 157 14.43 30.07 5.00
CA PHE A 157 14.03 30.05 6.40
C PHE A 157 14.98 29.17 7.23
N THR A 158 14.98 29.30 8.55
CA THR A 158 15.87 28.57 9.46
C THR A 158 15.06 27.80 10.49
N VAL A 159 15.32 26.51 10.64
CA VAL A 159 14.72 25.66 11.67
C VAL A 159 15.79 25.20 12.64
N ASN A 160 15.61 25.54 13.92
CA ASN A 160 16.55 25.20 15.00
C ASN A 160 16.19 23.89 15.73
N SER A 161 15.14 23.20 15.29
CA SER A 161 14.76 21.88 15.80
C SER A 161 15.38 20.76 14.95
N ASN A 162 15.74 19.65 15.59
CA ASN A 162 16.18 18.44 14.90
C ASN A 162 15.00 17.62 14.35
N GLU A 163 13.79 17.91 14.78
CA GLU A 163 12.55 17.30 14.27
C GLU A 163 11.52 18.40 14.04
N TRP A 164 10.97 18.44 12.84
CA TRP A 164 9.92 19.36 12.45
C TRP A 164 9.10 18.75 11.31
N LYS A 165 7.92 19.29 11.04
CA LYS A 165 7.08 18.80 9.94
C LYS A 165 6.71 19.90 8.97
N VAL A 166 6.49 19.47 7.74
CA VAL A 166 5.92 20.28 6.66
C VAL A 166 4.47 19.88 6.52
N VAL A 167 3.54 20.81 6.66
CA VAL A 167 2.14 20.62 6.33
C VAL A 167 1.89 21.32 5.00
N TYR A 168 1.30 20.63 4.03
CA TYR A 168 1.09 21.19 2.70
C TYR A 168 -0.34 20.98 2.23
N ARG A 169 -0.79 21.90 1.38
CA ARG A 169 -2.07 21.83 0.69
C ARG A 169 -1.94 22.43 -0.70
N SER A 170 -2.54 21.81 -1.71
CA SER A 170 -2.66 22.35 -3.05
C SER A 170 -4.06 22.12 -3.61
N VAL A 171 -4.61 23.12 -4.29
CA VAL A 171 -5.94 23.07 -4.90
C VAL A 171 -5.80 23.36 -6.39
N ALA A 172 -6.37 22.48 -7.21
CA ALA A 172 -6.37 22.64 -8.66
C ALA A 172 -7.06 23.95 -9.06
N SER A 173 -6.45 24.70 -9.97
CA SER A 173 -6.97 25.97 -10.50
C SER A 173 -8.20 25.77 -11.39
N SER A 174 -8.41 24.55 -11.91
CA SER A 174 -9.57 24.16 -12.69
C SER A 174 -10.11 22.82 -12.18
N SER A 175 -11.40 22.78 -11.85
CA SER A 175 -12.12 21.56 -11.46
C SER A 175 -12.70 20.79 -12.65
N LEU A 176 -12.62 21.35 -13.86
CA LEU A 176 -13.33 20.85 -15.05
C LEU A 176 -12.93 19.43 -15.47
N MET A 177 -11.76 18.95 -15.03
CA MET A 177 -11.24 17.61 -15.34
C MET A 177 -11.00 16.76 -14.09
N GLY A 178 -11.71 17.01 -12.99
CA GLY A 178 -11.58 16.21 -11.77
C GLY A 178 -10.17 16.18 -11.16
N GLY A 179 -9.34 17.20 -11.44
CA GLY A 179 -7.95 17.27 -10.98
C GLY A 179 -6.93 16.66 -11.94
N ALA A 180 -7.34 16.13 -13.10
CA ALA A 180 -6.39 15.64 -14.11
C ALA A 180 -5.40 16.74 -14.50
N GLY A 181 -4.09 16.41 -14.43
CA GLY A 181 -3.01 17.35 -14.72
C GLY A 181 -2.68 18.32 -13.57
N HIS A 182 -3.35 18.23 -12.41
CA HIS A 182 -2.87 18.87 -11.19
C HIS A 182 -1.70 18.06 -10.61
N ILE A 183 -0.58 18.72 -10.40
CA ILE A 183 0.63 18.13 -9.84
C ILE A 183 1.03 18.98 -8.64
N LEU A 184 1.50 18.35 -7.57
CA LEU A 184 2.22 19.02 -6.48
C LEU A 184 3.51 18.26 -6.20
N GLN A 185 4.63 18.95 -6.41
CA GLN A 185 5.95 18.48 -6.00
C GLN A 185 6.58 19.54 -5.10
N ILE A 186 7.09 19.13 -3.95
CA ILE A 186 7.77 20.01 -3.01
C ILE A 186 9.14 19.40 -2.71
N TYR A 187 10.18 20.18 -3.01
CA TYR A 187 11.57 19.83 -2.70
C TYR A 187 12.07 20.73 -1.57
N LEU A 188 12.76 20.15 -0.59
CA LEU A 188 13.44 20.86 0.48
C LEU A 188 14.93 20.95 0.17
N LEU A 189 15.42 22.18 0.00
CA LEU A 189 16.81 22.46 -0.39
C LEU A 189 17.51 23.35 0.63
N ARG A 190 18.84 23.28 0.67
CA ARG A 190 19.71 24.28 1.31
C ARG A 190 20.10 25.34 0.28
N PRO A 191 20.36 26.60 0.70
CA PRO A 191 20.84 27.63 -0.22
C PRO A 191 22.06 27.18 -1.01
N GLY A 192 21.99 27.31 -2.34
CA GLY A 192 23.05 26.91 -3.27
C GLY A 192 22.97 25.46 -3.75
N GLN A 193 22.02 24.65 -3.27
CA GLN A 193 21.76 23.32 -3.82
C GLN A 193 20.92 23.38 -5.09
N GLU A 194 21.16 22.41 -5.97
CA GLU A 194 20.33 22.16 -7.15
C GLU A 194 19.13 21.25 -6.81
N MET A 195 18.09 21.27 -7.64
CA MET A 195 16.84 20.51 -7.40
C MET A 195 17.05 19.02 -7.10
N PHE A 196 17.97 18.37 -7.80
CA PHE A 196 18.24 16.93 -7.67
C PHE A 196 19.00 16.55 -6.38
N GLU A 197 19.48 17.54 -5.62
CA GLU A 197 20.19 17.33 -4.36
C GLU A 197 19.29 17.52 -3.12
N GLY A 198 18.04 17.95 -3.34
CA GLY A 198 17.06 18.21 -2.30
C GLY A 198 16.25 16.98 -1.91
N ASP A 199 15.67 17.02 -0.72
CA ASP A 199 14.73 15.97 -0.28
C ASP A 199 13.35 16.21 -0.90
N ILE A 200 12.68 15.13 -1.31
CA ILE A 200 11.30 15.19 -1.78
C ILE A 200 10.39 15.16 -0.56
N VAL A 201 9.69 16.27 -0.33
CA VAL A 201 8.72 16.43 0.77
C VAL A 201 7.33 15.97 0.35
N ALA A 202 6.94 16.24 -0.89
CA ALA A 202 5.67 15.79 -1.47
C ALA A 202 5.84 15.54 -2.97
N ASN A 203 5.16 14.52 -3.49
CA ASN A 203 5.08 14.23 -4.91
C ASN A 203 3.74 13.53 -5.19
N GLU A 204 2.71 14.33 -5.47
CA GLU A 204 1.35 13.86 -5.67
C GLU A 204 0.75 14.44 -6.97
N VAL A 205 -0.13 13.68 -7.61
CA VAL A 205 -0.70 14.04 -8.92
C VAL A 205 -2.17 13.67 -9.03
N ASN A 206 -2.87 14.29 -9.99
CA ASN A 206 -4.21 13.95 -10.47
C ASN A 206 -5.32 13.96 -9.40
N LYS A 207 -5.24 14.90 -8.45
CA LYS A 207 -6.28 15.12 -7.42
C LYS A 207 -6.80 16.56 -7.50
N THR A 208 -8.07 16.80 -7.24
CA THR A 208 -8.62 18.18 -7.15
C THR A 208 -8.03 18.96 -5.97
N THR A 209 -7.80 18.27 -4.85
CA THR A 209 -7.11 18.77 -3.67
C THR A 209 -6.04 17.77 -3.25
N ILE A 210 -4.84 18.26 -2.99
CA ILE A 210 -3.71 17.52 -2.45
C ILE A 210 -3.44 18.10 -1.07
N SER A 211 -3.28 17.27 -0.05
CA SER A 211 -2.91 17.74 1.29
C SER A 211 -2.26 16.61 2.09
N GLY A 212 -1.28 16.95 2.90
CA GLY A 212 -0.59 15.98 3.73
C GLY A 212 0.43 16.63 4.65
N GLU A 213 1.18 15.78 5.33
CA GLU A 213 2.30 16.19 6.17
C GLU A 213 3.52 15.28 5.92
N SER A 214 4.71 15.85 6.09
CA SER A 214 5.99 15.14 5.98
C SER A 214 6.93 15.58 7.09
N TYR A 215 7.63 14.62 7.69
CA TYR A 215 8.54 14.88 8.82
C TYR A 215 9.97 15.04 8.32
N VAL A 216 10.70 15.96 8.94
CA VAL A 216 12.08 16.31 8.60
C VAL A 216 12.94 16.23 9.86
N TYR A 217 13.95 15.36 9.81
CA TYR A 217 14.83 15.06 10.95
C TYR A 217 16.20 15.77 10.85
N LYS A 218 16.19 17.07 10.53
CA LYS A 218 17.41 17.88 10.40
C LYS A 218 17.15 19.36 10.67
N SER A 219 18.11 20.01 11.34
CA SER A 219 18.12 21.46 11.55
C SER A 219 18.91 22.20 10.45
N GLY A 220 18.72 23.52 10.39
CA GLY A 220 19.52 24.42 9.55
C GLY A 220 18.68 25.39 8.71
N ARG A 221 19.34 25.96 7.68
CA ARG A 221 18.73 26.92 6.76
C ARG A 221 18.30 26.23 5.47
N PHE A 222 17.07 26.46 5.05
CA PHE A 222 16.43 25.79 3.93
C PHE A 222 15.59 26.76 3.08
N TYR A 223 15.14 26.30 1.93
CA TYR A 223 14.01 26.87 1.18
C TYR A 223 13.26 25.74 0.48
N PHE A 224 11.99 25.98 0.12
CA PHE A 224 11.24 25.05 -0.72
C PHE A 224 11.32 25.48 -2.18
N ASN A 225 11.56 24.52 -3.06
CA ASN A 225 11.18 24.63 -4.47
C ASN A 225 9.86 23.88 -4.63
N SER A 226 8.80 24.60 -4.95
CA SER A 226 7.47 24.04 -5.18
C SER A 226 7.17 24.06 -6.66
N ASN A 227 6.67 22.95 -7.19
CA ASN A 227 6.09 22.84 -8.52
C ASN A 227 4.64 22.40 -8.38
N SER A 228 3.71 23.35 -8.53
CA SER A 228 2.30 23.05 -8.66
C SER A 228 1.77 23.37 -10.05
N ALA A 229 1.75 22.36 -10.92
CA ALA A 229 1.13 22.51 -12.23
C ALA A 229 -0.39 22.60 -12.05
N ASN A 230 -1.00 23.65 -12.60
CA ASN A 230 -2.45 23.87 -12.54
C ASN A 230 -3.02 23.93 -11.12
N GLY A 231 -2.28 24.44 -10.13
CA GLY A 231 -2.76 24.58 -8.75
C GLY A 231 -2.17 25.76 -7.98
N ASN A 232 -2.87 26.13 -6.91
CA ASN A 232 -2.39 27.04 -5.87
C ASN A 232 -2.02 26.20 -4.65
N TRP A 233 -0.90 26.52 -4.02
CA TRP A 233 -0.37 25.78 -2.88
C TRP A 233 -0.15 26.65 -1.65
N GLU A 234 -0.20 25.99 -0.50
CA GLU A 234 0.13 26.49 0.84
C GLU A 234 1.08 25.47 1.50
N ILE A 235 2.12 25.98 2.14
CA ILE A 235 3.13 25.19 2.85
C ILE A 235 3.33 25.83 4.22
N GLU A 236 3.22 25.03 5.28
CA GLU A 236 3.54 25.40 6.64
C GLU A 236 4.72 24.59 7.16
N VAL A 237 5.57 25.25 7.92
CA VAL A 237 6.66 24.64 8.69
C VAL A 237 6.25 24.67 10.15
N GLN A 238 6.15 23.50 10.75
CA GLN A 238 5.74 23.34 12.15
C GLN A 238 6.85 22.70 12.98
N VAL A 239 7.12 23.25 14.16
CA VAL A 239 8.08 22.72 15.13
C VAL A 239 7.34 22.31 16.41
N GLN A 240 7.89 21.33 17.12
CA GLN A 240 7.37 20.94 18.43
C GLN A 240 7.92 21.91 19.50
N GLN A 241 7.05 22.46 20.34
CA GLN A 241 7.44 23.24 21.53
C GLN A 241 7.94 22.36 22.68
#